data_AF-A0A1F6N334-F1
#
_entry.id   AF-A0A1F6N334-F1
#
_cell.length_a   1.000
_cell.length_b   1.000
_cell.length_c   1.000
_cell.angle_alpha   90.00
_cell.angle_beta   90.00
_cell.angle_gamma   90.00
#
_symmetry.space_group_name_H-M   'P 1'
#
loop_
_entity.id
_entity.type
_entity.pdbx_description
1 polymer ?
#
loop_
_entity_poly.entity_id
_entity_poly.type
_entity_poly.pdbx_seq_one_letter_code
_entity_poly.pdbx_strand_id
1 'polypeptide(L)'
;MENLETEGRRKPEVKEKSPEFKENEIDPELAVAAAMERADYLVREVKTNKNQMQNIVLHMQAVLKAIRELREALELPELTGDSASIEQDKKRVQDLQKKIAEYRSELLQMKDELIIEQIRVLKEKNPRQEEAVLRIEANALIDKLLVVAETG
;
A
#
# COMPACT_ATOMS: atom_id res chain seq x y z
N MET A 1 13.06 -77.15 30.71
CA MET A 1 12.80 -76.12 31.72
C MET A 1 13.95 -75.13 31.58
N GLU A 2 13.81 -73.84 31.37
CA GLU A 2 12.69 -72.91 31.31
C GLU A 2 13.31 -71.60 30.76
N ASN A 3 12.54 -70.83 29.99
CA ASN A 3 12.95 -69.55 29.38
C ASN A 3 13.13 -68.46 30.44
N LEU A 4 13.97 -67.44 30.14
CA LEU A 4 13.88 -66.02 30.57
C LEU A 4 15.12 -65.29 29.98
N GLU A 5 15.05 -64.68 28.79
CA GLU A 5 14.60 -63.28 28.52
C GLU A 5 15.34 -62.22 29.35
N THR A 6 16.36 -61.60 28.75
CA THR A 6 16.42 -60.17 28.32
C THR A 6 16.51 -59.13 29.44
N GLU A 7 17.60 -58.35 29.46
CA GLU A 7 17.62 -56.86 29.58
C GLU A 7 19.01 -56.33 29.98
N GLY A 8 19.89 -56.17 28.99
CA GLY A 8 21.17 -55.46 29.14
C GLY A 8 21.03 -53.98 28.75
N ARG A 9 20.84 -53.13 29.77
CA ARG A 9 20.76 -51.65 29.75
C ARG A 9 21.61 -50.96 28.66
N ARG A 10 20.95 -50.41 27.62
CA ARG A 10 21.47 -49.26 26.87
C ARG A 10 21.08 -47.99 27.62
N LYS A 11 22.07 -47.23 28.10
CA LYS A 11 21.85 -45.87 28.63
C LYS A 11 21.48 -44.96 27.46
N PRO A 12 20.35 -44.24 27.48
CA PRO A 12 20.14 -43.15 26.55
C PRO A 12 20.99 -41.96 27.00
N GLU A 13 21.85 -41.48 26.09
CA GLU A 13 22.52 -40.18 26.19
C GLU A 13 21.45 -39.12 26.50
N VAL A 14 21.60 -38.47 27.65
CA VAL A 14 20.86 -37.26 27.96
C VAL A 14 21.38 -36.20 27.01
N LYS A 15 20.71 -36.05 25.86
CA LYS A 15 20.75 -34.80 25.10
C LYS A 15 20.30 -33.72 26.07
N GLU A 16 21.25 -32.96 26.59
CA GLU A 16 20.99 -31.64 27.15
C GLU A 16 20.21 -30.88 26.09
N LYS A 17 18.90 -30.76 26.33
CA LYS A 17 18.03 -29.93 25.51
C LYS A 17 18.55 -28.51 25.67
N SER A 18 18.85 -27.90 24.54
CA SER A 18 19.14 -26.48 24.38
C SER A 18 18.23 -25.63 25.25
N PRO A 19 18.73 -24.52 25.81
CA PRO A 19 17.90 -23.61 26.59
C PRO A 19 16.69 -23.23 25.75
N GLU A 20 15.54 -23.49 26.35
CA GLU A 20 14.22 -23.23 25.84
C GLU A 20 14.13 -21.77 25.35
N PHE A 21 13.48 -21.63 24.19
CA PHE A 21 13.01 -20.38 23.61
C PHE A 21 12.31 -19.53 24.69
N LYS A 22 13.05 -18.59 25.28
CA LYS A 22 12.45 -17.47 26.01
C LYS A 22 12.39 -16.27 25.09
N GLU A 23 11.14 -15.85 24.85
CA GLU A 23 10.73 -14.46 24.66
C GLU A 23 11.06 -13.82 23.31
N ASN A 24 10.36 -14.28 22.28
CA ASN A 24 9.85 -13.38 21.23
C ASN A 24 8.42 -12.92 21.59
N GLU A 25 8.18 -12.56 22.86
CA GLU A 25 7.06 -11.68 23.19
C GLU A 25 7.47 -10.29 22.71
N ILE A 26 7.20 -10.00 21.43
CA ILE A 26 7.19 -8.62 20.97
C ILE A 26 6.09 -7.96 21.80
N ASP A 27 6.49 -7.07 22.71
CA ASP A 27 5.57 -6.30 23.52
C ASP A 27 4.50 -5.71 22.60
N PRO A 28 3.19 -5.96 22.85
CA PRO A 28 2.13 -5.43 22.02
C PRO A 28 2.23 -3.90 21.87
N GLU A 29 2.80 -3.18 22.84
CA GLU A 29 3.05 -1.74 22.71
C GLU A 29 4.12 -1.41 21.65
N LEU A 30 5.18 -2.21 21.52
CA LEU A 30 6.22 -2.05 20.49
C LEU A 30 5.70 -2.39 19.10
N ALA A 31 4.85 -3.40 18.98
CA ALA A 31 4.19 -3.75 17.72
C ALA A 31 3.21 -2.66 17.27
N VAL A 32 2.42 -2.11 18.21
CA VAL A 32 1.50 -0.99 17.94
C VAL A 32 2.27 0.27 17.56
N ALA A 33 3.36 0.59 18.26
CA ALA A 33 4.20 1.74 17.93
C ALA A 33 4.81 1.62 16.52
N ALA A 34 5.33 0.44 16.17
CA ALA A 34 5.87 0.18 14.83
C ALA A 34 4.79 0.22 13.73
N ALA A 35 3.57 -0.23 14.04
CA ALA A 35 2.45 -0.14 13.11
C ALA A 35 1.96 1.30 12.91
N MET A 36 1.91 2.09 13.98
CA MET A 36 1.56 3.52 13.91
C MET A 36 2.63 4.32 13.15
N GLU A 37 3.91 4.04 13.37
CA GLU A 37 5.01 4.66 12.62
C GLU A 37 4.93 4.35 11.12
N ARG A 38 4.60 3.09 10.76
CA ARG A 38 4.37 2.70 9.37
C ARG A 38 3.14 3.37 8.77
N ALA A 39 2.06 3.51 9.52
CA ALA A 39 0.85 4.20 9.07
C ALA A 39 1.14 5.69 8.81
N ASP A 40 1.85 6.36 9.72
CA ASP A 40 2.25 7.76 9.56
C ASP A 40 3.18 7.96 8.35
N TYR A 41 4.09 7.01 8.10
CA TYR A 41 4.94 7.01 6.92
C TYR A 41 4.13 6.91 5.62
N LEU A 42 3.20 5.94 5.55
CA LEU A 42 2.35 5.73 4.38
C LEU A 42 1.45 6.95 4.11
N VAL A 43 0.90 7.59 5.14
CA VAL A 43 0.12 8.82 4.99
C VAL A 43 0.96 9.95 4.36
N ARG A 44 2.22 10.09 4.78
CA ARG A 44 3.14 11.09 4.21
C ARG A 44 3.47 10.78 2.76
N GLU A 45 3.67 9.51 2.40
CA GLU A 45 3.92 9.11 1.00
C GLU A 45 2.70 9.35 0.11
N VAL A 46 1.50 8.99 0.56
CA VAL A 46 0.26 9.24 -0.20
C VAL A 46 0.08 10.73 -0.46
N LYS A 47 0.34 11.60 0.54
CA LYS A 47 0.27 13.06 0.36
C LYS A 47 1.32 13.56 -0.64
N THR A 48 2.55 13.04 -0.55
CA THR A 48 3.63 13.40 -1.48
C THR A 48 3.26 13.01 -2.91
N ASN A 49 2.75 11.80 -3.11
CA ASN A 49 2.34 11.29 -4.42
C ASN A 49 1.14 12.07 -4.99
N LYS A 50 0.14 12.42 -4.15
CA LYS A 50 -1.00 13.26 -4.56
C LYS A 50 -0.54 14.64 -5.04
N ASN A 51 0.38 15.28 -4.31
CA ASN A 51 0.95 16.57 -4.71
C ASN A 51 1.73 16.46 -6.02
N GLN A 52 2.52 15.39 -6.19
CA GLN A 52 3.21 15.12 -7.45
C GLN A 52 2.23 14.94 -8.62
N MET A 53 1.11 14.23 -8.43
CA MET A 53 0.06 14.10 -9.45
C MET A 53 -0.55 15.45 -9.83
N GLN A 54 -0.87 16.30 -8.85
CA GLN A 54 -1.42 17.64 -9.12
C GLN A 54 -0.44 18.48 -9.94
N ASN A 55 0.85 18.45 -9.59
CA ASN A 55 1.90 19.13 -10.34
C ASN A 55 2.01 18.59 -11.77
N ILE A 56 1.96 17.27 -11.96
CA ILE A 56 1.97 16.65 -13.30
C ILE A 56 0.78 17.13 -14.13
N VAL A 57 -0.43 17.16 -13.56
CA VAL A 57 -1.63 17.62 -14.27
C VAL A 57 -1.49 19.08 -14.68
N LEU A 58 -1.00 19.94 -13.79
CA LEU A 58 -0.80 21.36 -14.06
C LEU A 58 0.25 21.57 -15.16
N HIS A 59 1.36 20.82 -15.13
CA HIS A 59 2.36 20.85 -16.19
C HIS A 59 1.84 20.29 -17.52
N MET A 60 1.01 19.24 -17.52
CA MET A 60 0.36 18.76 -18.75
C MET A 60 -0.52 19.83 -19.37
N GLN A 61 -1.32 20.54 -18.58
CA GLN A 61 -2.16 21.62 -19.07
C GLN A 61 -1.31 22.77 -19.66
N ALA A 62 -0.20 23.12 -19.00
CA ALA A 62 0.73 24.12 -19.50
C ALA A 62 1.38 23.70 -20.83
N VAL A 63 1.80 22.43 -20.96
CA VAL A 63 2.34 21.88 -22.21
C VAL A 63 1.29 21.90 -23.32
N LEU A 64 0.05 21.48 -23.03
CA LEU A 64 -1.04 21.53 -24.02
C LEU A 64 -1.33 22.95 -24.49
N LYS A 65 -1.28 23.93 -23.58
CA LYS A 65 -1.44 25.34 -23.93
C LYS A 65 -0.28 25.83 -24.81
N ALA A 66 0.95 25.52 -24.44
CA ALA A 66 2.14 25.88 -25.23
C ALA A 66 2.13 25.24 -26.63
N ILE A 67 1.66 23.99 -26.76
CA ILE A 67 1.49 23.32 -28.06
C ILE A 67 0.45 24.06 -28.91
N ARG A 68 -0.65 24.55 -28.33
CA ARG A 68 -1.65 25.34 -29.07
C ARG A 68 -1.09 26.68 -29.52
N GLU A 69 -0.42 27.41 -28.62
CA GLU A 69 0.20 28.70 -28.92
C GLU A 69 1.27 28.58 -30.01
N LEU A 70 2.10 27.52 -29.97
CA LEU A 70 3.10 27.25 -31.02
C LEU A 70 2.45 26.90 -32.37
N ARG A 71 1.31 26.19 -32.36
CA ARG A 71 0.58 25.85 -33.59
C ARG A 71 -0.04 27.09 -34.23
N GLU A 72 -0.63 27.98 -33.42
CA GLU A 72 -1.15 29.27 -33.88
C GLU A 72 -0.04 30.14 -34.47
N ALA A 73 1.13 30.21 -33.80
CA ALA A 73 2.28 30.97 -34.28
C ALA A 73 2.90 30.44 -35.59
N LEU A 74 2.69 29.17 -35.91
CA LEU A 74 3.21 28.51 -37.10
C LEU A 74 2.17 28.38 -38.23
N GLU A 75 0.96 28.94 -38.07
CA GLU A 75 -0.16 28.82 -39.02
C GLU A 75 -0.42 27.37 -39.49
N LEU A 76 -0.16 26.38 -38.62
CA LEU A 76 -0.35 24.98 -38.97
C LEU A 76 -1.85 24.67 -39.07
N PRO A 77 -2.36 24.19 -40.23
CA PRO A 77 -3.77 23.85 -40.37
C PRO A 77 -4.17 22.73 -39.41
N GLU A 78 -5.45 22.72 -38.99
CA GLU A 78 -6.00 21.64 -38.17
C GLU A 78 -5.76 20.28 -38.84
N LEU A 79 -5.00 19.42 -38.15
CA LEU A 79 -4.93 17.96 -38.27
C LEU A 79 -5.24 17.33 -39.64
N THR A 80 -4.64 17.86 -40.70
CA THR A 80 -4.44 17.09 -41.93
C THR A 80 -2.95 17.07 -42.27
N GLY A 81 -2.20 16.20 -41.58
CA GLY A 81 -0.97 15.67 -42.17
C GLY A 81 0.37 16.13 -41.64
N ASP A 82 0.55 16.22 -40.32
CA ASP A 82 1.89 16.01 -39.75
C ASP A 82 1.83 14.95 -38.64
N SER A 83 1.89 13.68 -39.05
CA SER A 83 1.48 12.52 -38.25
C SER A 83 2.47 12.14 -37.15
N ALA A 84 3.76 12.43 -37.31
CA ALA A 84 4.79 11.90 -36.41
C ALA A 84 4.75 12.49 -35.00
N SER A 85 4.56 13.82 -34.86
CA SER A 85 4.50 14.47 -33.53
C SER A 85 3.20 14.14 -32.81
N ILE A 86 2.08 14.07 -33.53
CA ILE A 86 0.77 13.76 -32.95
C ILE A 86 0.69 12.29 -32.53
N GLU A 87 1.27 11.38 -33.29
CA GLU A 87 1.39 9.97 -32.90
C GLU A 87 2.26 9.79 -31.66
N GLN A 88 3.36 10.53 -31.54
CA GLN A 88 4.19 10.53 -30.34
C GLN A 88 3.44 11.08 -29.12
N ASP A 89 2.73 12.20 -29.26
CA ASP A 89 1.93 12.78 -28.19
C ASP A 89 0.80 11.84 -27.77
N LYS A 90 0.11 11.22 -28.73
CA LYS A 90 -0.94 10.24 -28.47
C LYS A 90 -0.41 9.03 -27.73
N LYS A 91 0.76 8.52 -28.11
CA LYS A 91 1.44 7.42 -27.41
C LYS A 91 1.80 7.82 -25.99
N ARG A 92 2.33 9.03 -25.80
CA ARG A 92 2.68 9.55 -24.47
C ARG A 92 1.45 9.73 -23.57
N VAL A 93 0.34 10.18 -24.13
CA VAL A 93 -0.95 10.26 -23.40
C VAL A 93 -1.43 8.86 -23.02
N GLN A 94 -1.32 7.88 -23.90
CA GLN A 94 -1.68 6.49 -23.58
C GLN A 94 -0.80 5.91 -22.46
N ASP A 95 0.51 6.16 -22.51
CA ASP A 95 1.44 5.72 -21.46
C ASP A 95 1.11 6.38 -20.11
N LEU A 96 0.76 7.66 -20.12
CA LEU A 96 0.33 8.38 -18.92
C LEU A 96 -1.00 7.85 -18.38
N GLN A 97 -1.97 7.56 -19.25
CA GLN A 97 -3.24 6.94 -18.85
C GLN A 97 -3.02 5.57 -18.22
N LYS A 98 -2.10 4.77 -18.76
CA LYS A 98 -1.74 3.47 -18.19
C LYS A 98 -1.13 3.64 -16.80
N LYS A 99 -0.19 4.56 -16.62
CA LYS A 99 0.40 4.86 -15.31
C LYS A 99 -0.62 5.35 -14.30
N ILE A 100 -1.57 6.19 -14.72
CA ILE A 100 -2.67 6.64 -13.86
C ILE A 100 -3.53 5.45 -13.42
N ALA A 101 -3.82 4.51 -14.32
CA ALA A 101 -4.57 3.31 -13.97
C ALA A 101 -3.79 2.41 -12.99
N GLU A 102 -2.48 2.24 -13.20
CA GLU A 102 -1.58 1.51 -12.30
C GLU A 102 -1.58 2.14 -10.90
N TYR A 103 -1.32 3.44 -10.78
CA TYR A 103 -1.34 4.14 -9.50
C TYR A 103 -2.71 4.13 -8.83
N ARG A 104 -3.80 4.21 -9.60
CA ARG A 104 -5.16 4.09 -9.05
C ARG A 104 -5.39 2.70 -8.47
N SER A 105 -4.91 1.66 -9.14
CA SER A 105 -5.01 0.28 -8.63
C SER A 105 -4.21 0.11 -7.34
N GLU A 106 -2.99 0.65 -7.31
CA GLU A 106 -2.12 0.61 -6.15
C GLU A 106 -2.74 1.34 -4.94
N LEU A 107 -3.32 2.52 -5.15
CA LEU A 107 -4.04 3.25 -4.09
C LEU A 107 -5.23 2.48 -3.53
N LEU A 108 -5.96 1.75 -4.38
CA LEU A 108 -7.06 0.90 -3.91
C LEU A 108 -6.53 -0.27 -3.08
N GLN A 109 -5.44 -0.90 -3.49
CA GLN A 109 -4.79 -1.97 -2.72
C GLN A 109 -4.31 -1.46 -1.36
N MET A 110 -3.62 -0.32 -1.32
CA MET A 110 -3.18 0.29 -0.07
C MET A 110 -4.35 0.66 0.84
N LYS A 111 -5.47 1.16 0.28
CA LYS A 111 -6.69 1.41 1.05
C LYS A 111 -7.24 0.12 1.66
N ASP A 112 -7.29 -0.97 0.89
CA ASP A 112 -7.76 -2.26 1.39
C ASP A 112 -6.84 -2.83 2.48
N GLU A 113 -5.53 -2.73 2.32
CA GLU A 113 -4.53 -3.10 3.34
C GLU A 113 -4.71 -2.28 4.62
N LEU A 114 -4.92 -0.97 4.51
CA LEU A 114 -5.17 -0.10 5.65
C LEU A 114 -6.47 -0.48 6.38
N ILE A 115 -7.53 -0.85 5.64
CA ILE A 115 -8.78 -1.35 6.23
C ILE A 115 -8.53 -2.64 7.00
N ILE A 116 -7.76 -3.59 6.44
CA ILE A 116 -7.45 -4.86 7.08
C ILE A 116 -6.69 -4.64 8.40
N GLU A 117 -5.64 -3.81 8.38
CA GLU A 117 -4.88 -3.49 9.59
C GLU A 117 -5.73 -2.75 10.62
N GLN A 118 -6.58 -1.82 10.19
CA GLN A 118 -7.50 -1.13 11.10
C GLN A 118 -8.52 -2.09 11.73
N ILE A 119 -9.02 -3.08 10.99
CA ILE A 119 -9.88 -4.13 11.54
C ILE A 119 -9.12 -4.96 12.57
N ARG A 120 -7.87 -5.35 12.30
CA ARG A 120 -7.03 -6.10 13.27
C ARG A 120 -6.90 -5.31 14.57
N VAL A 121 -6.54 -4.03 14.50
CA VAL A 121 -6.40 -3.16 15.68
C VAL A 121 -7.73 -3.03 16.45
N LEU A 122 -8.85 -2.85 15.74
CA LEU A 122 -10.16 -2.76 16.40
C LEU A 122 -10.58 -4.10 17.00
N LYS A 123 -10.22 -5.24 16.39
CA LYS A 123 -10.51 -6.58 16.90
C LYS A 123 -9.69 -6.90 18.15
N GLU A 124 -8.45 -6.46 18.22
CA GLU A 124 -7.62 -6.57 19.43
C GLU A 124 -8.18 -5.72 20.57
N LYS A 125 -8.67 -4.50 20.28
CA LYS A 125 -9.31 -3.62 21.27
C LYS A 125 -10.70 -4.11 21.69
N ASN A 126 -11.47 -4.69 20.77
CA ASN A 126 -12.83 -5.17 20.99
C ASN A 126 -13.01 -6.62 20.49
N PRO A 127 -12.48 -7.64 21.20
CA PRO A 127 -12.43 -9.02 20.70
C PRO A 127 -13.80 -9.66 20.43
N ARG A 128 -14.83 -9.22 21.18
CA ARG A 128 -16.19 -9.74 21.10
C ARG A 128 -17.04 -9.11 20.00
N GLN A 129 -16.53 -8.05 19.36
CA GLN A 129 -17.27 -7.34 18.32
C GLN A 129 -17.23 -8.12 17.01
N GLU A 130 -18.35 -8.12 16.29
CA GLU A 130 -18.47 -8.81 15.02
C GLU A 130 -17.64 -8.11 13.95
N GLU A 131 -16.96 -8.89 13.11
CA GLU A 131 -16.02 -8.38 12.10
C GLU A 131 -16.71 -7.45 11.09
N ALA A 132 -17.98 -7.70 10.75
CA ALA A 132 -18.76 -6.83 9.89
C ALA A 132 -18.92 -5.41 10.47
N VAL A 133 -19.12 -5.30 11.79
CA VAL A 133 -19.24 -4.01 12.49
C VAL A 133 -17.88 -3.31 12.55
N LEU A 134 -16.81 -4.06 12.83
CA LEU A 134 -15.45 -3.52 12.83
C LEU A 134 -15.01 -3.03 11.45
N ARG A 135 -15.44 -3.69 10.38
CA ARG A 135 -15.18 -3.27 9.00
C ARG A 135 -15.86 -1.95 8.67
N ILE A 136 -17.10 -1.74 9.09
CA ILE A 136 -17.82 -0.47 8.89
C ILE A 136 -17.10 0.66 9.66
N GLU A 137 -16.71 0.39 10.90
CA GLU A 137 -15.99 1.35 11.75
C GLU A 137 -14.59 1.70 11.18
N ALA A 138 -13.83 0.70 10.72
CA ALA A 138 -12.55 0.88 10.05
C ALA A 138 -12.67 1.74 8.80
N ASN A 139 -13.66 1.46 7.93
CA ASN A 139 -13.90 2.27 6.74
C ASN A 139 -14.24 3.73 7.09
N ALA A 140 -15.10 3.96 8.08
CA ALA A 140 -15.48 5.30 8.49
C ALA A 140 -14.31 6.11 9.09
N LEU A 141 -13.40 5.44 9.83
CA LEU A 141 -12.20 6.07 10.37
C LEU A 141 -11.22 6.44 9.25
N ILE A 142 -11.00 5.53 8.30
CA ILE A 142 -10.09 5.74 7.16
C ILE A 142 -10.63 6.85 6.25
N ASP A 143 -11.92 6.84 5.93
CA ASP A 143 -12.51 7.88 5.09
C ASP A 143 -12.43 9.27 5.77
N LYS A 144 -12.57 9.35 7.11
CA LYS A 144 -12.34 10.60 7.85
C LYS A 144 -10.87 11.05 7.80
N LEU A 145 -9.92 10.14 7.95
CA LEU A 145 -8.49 10.45 7.86
C LEU A 145 -8.10 10.94 6.46
N LEU A 146 -8.68 10.33 5.42
CA LEU A 146 -8.45 10.73 4.03
C LEU A 146 -9.08 12.09 3.69
N VAL A 147 -10.23 12.44 4.27
CA VAL A 147 -10.92 13.74 4.04
C VAL A 147 -10.29 14.89 4.83
N VAL A 148 -9.94 14.69 6.11
CA VAL A 148 -9.28 15.73 6.93
C VAL A 148 -7.91 16.12 6.36
N ALA A 149 -7.27 15.23 5.62
CA ALA A 149 -6.02 15.50 4.91
C ALA A 149 -6.18 16.40 3.66
N GLU A 150 -7.41 16.71 3.21
CA GLU A 150 -7.67 17.58 2.05
C GLU A 150 -7.85 19.06 2.43
N THR A 151 -8.11 19.36 3.70
CA THR A 151 -8.39 20.73 4.21
C THR A 151 -7.21 21.38 4.93
N GLY A 152 -6.02 20.76 4.90
CA GLY A 152 -4.79 21.22 5.57
C GLY A 152 -3.54 21.29 4.70
#